data_AF-A0A2D7NX82-F1
#
_entry.id   AF-A0A2D7NX82-F1
#
_cell.length_a   1.000
_cell.length_b   1.000
_cell.length_c   1.000
_cell.angle_alpha   90.00
_cell.angle_beta   90.00
_cell.angle_gamma   90.00
#
_symmetry.space_group_name_H-M   'P 1'
#
loop_
_entity.id
_entity.type
_entity.pdbx_description
1 polymer ?
#
loop_
_entity_poly.entity_id
_entity_poly.type
_entity_poly.pdbx_seq_one_letter_code
_entity_poly.pdbx_strand_id
1 'polypeptide(L)'
;MKTLGDIWVQLFENGYYGFIFLVILNQAIYFILFSSKSKRTEKYKFAVNNEVKYLKRTANLFSFAVFFFLFSKISNSLGLLASSMMFIFVALMAFMFAFMIAYGFNMYLQYYYPFVLEKRLRSIRFKKVISSTGNSMKILNELEEDEFLTDEMIAMEDASEADFDVWVDEKSDEKIIHKYDISDKALVCPACNFRTLKERKEKVLKDASEFEEGLAEKYYQCTYCNHKESRELKLISWSKKRELEKI
;
A
#
# COMPACT_ATOMS: atom_id res chain seq x y z
N MET A 1 33.04 5.45 -39.90
CA MET A 1 33.39 5.48 -38.46
C MET A 1 32.30 6.29 -37.78
N LYS A 2 31.60 5.77 -36.76
CA LYS A 2 30.53 6.53 -36.09
C LYS A 2 31.14 7.76 -35.42
N THR A 3 30.49 8.92 -35.54
CA THR A 3 30.94 10.11 -34.80
C THR A 3 30.69 9.92 -33.31
N LEU A 4 31.39 10.67 -32.46
CA LEU A 4 31.17 10.61 -31.01
C LEU A 4 29.69 10.88 -30.66
N GLY A 5 29.03 11.79 -31.38
CA GLY A 5 27.60 12.08 -31.22
C GLY A 5 26.70 10.88 -31.52
N ASP A 6 26.98 10.14 -32.60
CA ASP A 6 26.22 8.94 -32.96
C ASP A 6 26.31 7.85 -31.89
N ILE A 7 27.50 7.71 -31.26
CA ILE A 7 27.72 6.76 -30.16
C ILE A 7 26.86 7.14 -28.95
N TRP A 8 26.81 8.43 -28.59
CA TRP A 8 25.96 8.90 -27.50
C TRP A 8 24.48 8.66 -27.79
N VAL A 9 24.00 9.05 -28.97
CA VAL A 9 22.60 8.84 -29.34
C VAL A 9 22.21 7.36 -29.27
N GLN A 10 23.07 6.47 -29.75
CA GLN A 10 22.86 5.02 -29.66
C GLN A 10 22.88 4.52 -28.21
N LEU A 11 23.76 5.05 -27.36
CA LEU A 11 23.78 4.73 -25.93
C LEU A 11 22.45 5.09 -25.27
N PHE A 12 21.91 6.27 -25.57
CA PHE A 12 20.63 6.71 -25.02
C PHE A 12 19.44 5.89 -25.55
N GLU A 13 19.48 5.50 -26.82
CA GLU A 13 18.49 4.59 -27.39
C GLU A 13 18.52 3.19 -26.73
N ASN A 14 19.70 2.64 -26.50
CA ASN A 14 19.87 1.41 -25.72
C ASN A 14 19.38 1.57 -24.28
N GLY A 15 19.65 2.73 -23.67
CA GLY A 15 19.16 3.09 -22.34
C GLY A 15 17.64 3.06 -22.25
N TYR A 16 16.93 3.58 -23.26
CA TYR A 16 15.47 3.49 -23.35
C TYR A 16 14.98 2.04 -23.28
N TYR A 17 15.52 1.15 -24.13
CA TYR A 17 15.15 -0.27 -24.12
C TYR A 17 15.49 -0.95 -22.78
N GLY A 18 16.63 -0.59 -22.18
CA GLY A 18 17.04 -1.08 -20.86
C GLY A 18 16.03 -0.70 -19.76
N PHE A 19 15.59 0.56 -19.70
CA PHE A 19 14.59 0.98 -18.72
C PHE A 19 13.21 0.39 -18.98
N ILE A 20 12.79 0.22 -20.24
CA ILE A 20 11.53 -0.49 -20.56
C ILE A 20 11.59 -1.95 -20.11
N PHE A 21 12.71 -2.63 -20.31
CA PHE A 21 12.91 -3.97 -19.78
C PHE A 21 12.79 -4.01 -18.26
N LEU A 22 13.39 -3.05 -17.54
CA LEU A 22 13.26 -2.94 -16.08
C LEU A 22 11.82 -2.65 -15.62
N VAL A 23 11.05 -1.86 -16.37
CA VAL A 23 9.61 -1.63 -16.12
C VAL A 23 8.85 -2.95 -16.18
N ILE A 24 9.01 -3.70 -17.28
CA ILE A 24 8.34 -5.00 -17.48
C ILE A 24 8.77 -6.00 -16.41
N LEU A 25 10.07 -6.09 -16.14
CA LEU A 25 10.64 -6.98 -15.14
C LEU A 25 10.08 -6.67 -13.75
N ASN A 26 10.04 -5.39 -13.35
CA ASN A 26 9.53 -5.01 -12.04
C ASN A 26 8.05 -5.36 -11.88
N GLN A 27 7.25 -5.15 -12.92
CA GLN A 27 5.82 -5.49 -12.93
C GLN A 27 5.60 -7.00 -12.91
N ALA A 28 6.39 -7.77 -13.67
CA ALA A 28 6.35 -9.22 -13.68
C ALA A 28 6.70 -9.79 -12.29
N ILE A 29 7.75 -9.28 -11.64
CA ILE A 29 8.14 -9.68 -10.28
C ILE A 29 6.98 -9.45 -9.30
N TYR A 30 6.31 -8.30 -9.36
CA TYR A 30 5.14 -8.05 -8.50
C TYR A 30 4.04 -9.11 -8.72
N PHE A 31 3.68 -9.41 -9.96
CA PHE A 31 2.63 -10.39 -10.27
C PHE A 31 3.00 -11.82 -9.90
N ILE A 32 4.27 -12.21 -10.06
CA ILE A 32 4.78 -13.52 -9.64
C ILE A 32 4.70 -13.64 -8.11
N LEU A 33 5.18 -12.63 -7.38
CA LEU A 33 5.14 -12.62 -5.92
C LEU A 33 3.72 -12.53 -5.36
N PHE A 34 2.80 -11.84 -6.04
CA PHE A 34 1.40 -11.79 -5.65
C PHE A 34 0.70 -13.13 -5.90
N SER A 35 0.97 -13.76 -7.05
CA SER A 35 0.38 -15.05 -7.43
C SER A 35 0.91 -16.21 -6.60
N SER A 36 2.13 -16.11 -6.08
CA SER A 36 2.73 -17.16 -5.23
C SER A 36 2.10 -17.26 -3.83
N LYS A 37 1.35 -16.24 -3.39
CA LYS A 37 0.60 -16.32 -2.13
C LYS A 37 -0.59 -17.24 -2.33
N SER A 38 -0.73 -18.25 -1.48
CA SER A 38 -1.87 -19.17 -1.53
C SER A 38 -3.04 -18.62 -0.72
N LYS A 39 -2.78 -18.26 0.55
CA LYS A 39 -3.78 -17.78 1.49
C LYS A 39 -4.27 -16.38 1.13
N ARG A 40 -5.56 -16.15 1.38
CA ARG A 40 -6.22 -14.86 1.14
C ARG A 40 -5.64 -13.74 2.00
N THR A 41 -5.45 -13.99 3.29
CA THR A 41 -4.87 -13.02 4.24
C THR A 41 -3.47 -12.60 3.83
N GLU A 42 -2.65 -13.54 3.35
CA GLU A 42 -1.32 -13.25 2.79
C GLU A 42 -1.38 -12.42 1.51
N LYS A 43 -2.29 -12.72 0.58
CA LYS A 43 -2.51 -11.90 -0.63
C LYS A 43 -2.89 -10.48 -0.27
N TYR A 44 -3.83 -10.33 0.67
CA TYR A 44 -4.29 -9.04 1.16
C TYR A 44 -3.13 -8.25 1.78
N LYS A 45 -2.41 -8.85 2.75
CA LYS A 45 -1.25 -8.23 3.41
C LYS A 45 -0.15 -7.86 2.42
N PHE A 46 0.12 -8.69 1.42
CA PHE A 46 1.10 -8.39 0.40
C PHE A 46 0.69 -7.19 -0.47
N ALA A 47 -0.56 -7.14 -0.93
CA ALA A 47 -1.09 -6.04 -1.73
C ALA A 47 -1.02 -4.70 -0.99
N VAL A 48 -1.55 -4.65 0.25
CA VAL A 48 -1.50 -3.45 1.12
C VAL A 48 -0.07 -2.93 1.26
N ASN A 49 0.89 -3.83 1.49
CA ASN A 49 2.25 -3.43 1.83
C ASN A 49 3.12 -3.03 0.65
N ASN A 50 2.86 -3.60 -0.53
CA ASN A 50 3.80 -3.57 -1.64
C ASN A 50 3.24 -2.94 -2.91
N GLU A 51 1.94 -3.02 -3.19
CA GLU A 51 1.38 -2.65 -4.50
C GLU A 51 1.72 -1.22 -4.92
N VAL A 52 1.46 -0.25 -4.04
CA VAL A 52 1.80 1.16 -4.29
C VAL A 52 3.32 1.37 -4.42
N LYS A 53 4.14 0.62 -3.67
CA LYS A 53 5.61 0.73 -3.74
C LYS A 53 6.15 0.25 -5.09
N TYR A 54 5.64 -0.88 -5.59
CA TYR A 54 5.99 -1.40 -6.91
C TYR A 54 5.53 -0.43 -8.00
N LEU A 55 4.29 0.07 -7.94
CA LEU A 55 3.80 1.03 -8.93
C LEU A 55 4.59 2.34 -8.94
N LYS A 56 5.00 2.87 -7.78
CA LYS A 56 5.89 4.04 -7.71
C LYS A 56 7.24 3.76 -8.36
N ARG A 57 7.81 2.57 -8.13
CA ARG A 57 9.07 2.16 -8.78
C ARG A 57 8.88 2.02 -10.29
N THR A 58 7.81 1.39 -10.75
CA THR A 58 7.45 1.27 -12.17
C THR A 58 7.31 2.64 -12.82
N ALA A 59 6.57 3.57 -12.20
CA ALA A 59 6.40 4.93 -12.71
C ALA A 59 7.72 5.70 -12.83
N ASN A 60 8.60 5.58 -11.83
CA ASN A 60 9.93 6.20 -11.89
C ASN A 60 10.80 5.60 -13.01
N LEU A 61 10.85 4.27 -13.12
CA LEU A 61 11.58 3.58 -14.20
C LEU A 61 11.04 3.96 -15.58
N PHE A 62 9.73 4.07 -15.72
CA PHE A 62 9.08 4.55 -16.94
C PHE A 62 9.44 5.99 -17.26
N SER A 63 9.50 6.87 -16.25
CA SER A 63 9.91 8.27 -16.44
C SER A 63 11.36 8.36 -16.91
N PHE A 64 12.26 7.52 -16.41
CA PHE A 64 13.61 7.38 -16.96
C PHE A 64 13.57 6.90 -18.41
N ALA A 65 12.78 5.87 -18.74
CA ALA A 65 12.65 5.43 -20.14
C ALA A 65 12.22 6.59 -21.06
N VAL A 66 11.24 7.40 -20.64
CA VAL A 66 10.80 8.57 -21.39
C VAL A 66 11.93 9.60 -21.57
N PHE A 67 12.70 9.88 -20.51
CA PHE A 67 13.87 10.76 -20.61
C PHE A 67 14.85 10.27 -21.70
N PHE A 68 15.24 9.00 -21.65
CA PHE A 68 16.18 8.41 -22.61
C PHE A 68 15.64 8.41 -24.04
N PHE A 69 14.34 8.11 -24.21
CA PHE A 69 13.65 8.16 -25.49
C PHE A 69 13.63 9.57 -26.08
N LEU A 70 13.14 10.55 -25.31
CA LEU A 70 13.05 11.94 -25.76
C LEU A 70 14.44 12.50 -26.08
N PHE A 71 15.42 12.25 -25.21
CA PHE A 71 16.80 12.65 -25.44
C PHE A 71 17.31 12.13 -26.79
N SER A 72 17.16 10.84 -27.07
CA SER A 72 17.60 10.24 -28.33
C SER A 72 16.87 10.82 -29.55
N LYS A 73 15.54 10.99 -29.48
CA LYS A 73 14.75 11.51 -30.61
C LYS A 73 15.01 12.98 -30.91
N ILE A 74 15.08 13.81 -29.88
CA ILE A 74 15.38 15.23 -30.02
C ILE A 74 16.81 15.40 -30.55
N SER A 75 17.77 14.63 -30.04
CA SER A 75 19.16 14.67 -30.48
C SER A 75 19.33 14.29 -31.95
N ASN A 76 18.66 13.23 -32.39
CA ASN A 76 18.64 12.85 -33.80
C ASN A 76 18.02 13.95 -34.68
N SER A 77 16.91 14.54 -34.25
CA SER A 77 16.19 15.55 -35.04
C SER A 77 16.96 16.86 -35.20
N LEU A 78 17.70 17.29 -34.18
CA LEU A 78 18.51 18.51 -34.20
C LEU A 78 19.89 18.29 -34.82
N GLY A 79 20.21 17.05 -35.23
CA GLY A 79 21.50 16.68 -35.79
C GLY A 79 22.63 17.02 -34.83
N LEU A 80 22.57 16.48 -33.60
CA LEU A 80 23.47 16.78 -32.49
C LEU A 80 24.94 16.45 -32.84
N LEU A 81 25.59 17.34 -33.60
CA LEU A 81 26.94 17.20 -34.14
C LEU A 81 27.89 18.36 -33.78
N ALA A 82 27.49 19.40 -33.05
CA ALA A 82 28.32 20.63 -33.06
C ALA A 82 28.65 21.37 -31.76
N SER A 83 27.97 21.22 -30.61
CA SER A 83 28.39 21.94 -29.38
C SER A 83 27.85 21.37 -28.07
N SER A 84 28.64 21.52 -27.00
CA SER A 84 28.30 21.09 -25.62
C SER A 84 27.04 21.77 -25.06
N MET A 85 26.72 22.99 -25.51
CA MET A 85 25.55 23.73 -25.06
C MET A 85 24.23 23.13 -25.56
N MET A 86 24.20 22.59 -26.79
CA MET A 86 22.99 21.93 -27.31
C MET A 86 22.68 20.62 -26.59
N PHE A 87 23.70 19.86 -26.18
CA PHE A 87 23.51 18.65 -25.39
C PHE A 87 22.78 18.93 -24.08
N ILE A 88 23.25 19.95 -23.34
CA ILE A 88 22.66 20.34 -22.05
C ILE A 88 21.22 20.82 -22.25
N PHE A 89 20.97 21.60 -23.30
CA PHE A 89 19.62 22.07 -23.62
C PHE A 89 18.64 20.91 -23.89
N VAL A 90 19.05 19.93 -24.70
CA VAL A 90 18.22 18.74 -25.00
C VAL A 90 18.00 17.89 -23.74
N ALA A 91 19.03 17.72 -22.91
CA ALA A 91 18.92 17.03 -21.63
C ALA A 91 17.91 17.70 -20.69
N LEU A 92 17.97 19.03 -20.56
CA LEU A 92 17.03 19.79 -19.73
C LEU A 92 15.59 19.65 -20.24
N MET A 93 15.38 19.76 -21.55
CA MET A 93 14.04 19.62 -22.13
C MET A 93 13.47 18.21 -21.90
N ALA A 94 14.25 17.16 -22.19
CA ALA A 94 13.84 15.78 -21.93
C ALA A 94 13.57 15.53 -20.44
N PHE A 95 14.39 16.11 -19.55
CA PHE A 95 14.22 16.02 -18.11
C PHE A 95 12.93 16.67 -17.64
N MET A 96 12.57 17.85 -18.15
CA MET A 96 11.32 18.52 -17.77
C MET A 96 10.09 17.65 -18.06
N PHE A 97 10.03 17.02 -19.25
CA PHE A 97 8.93 16.12 -19.60
C PHE A 97 8.91 14.85 -18.74
N ALA A 98 10.08 14.23 -18.53
CA ALA A 98 10.19 13.05 -17.68
C ALA A 98 9.80 13.34 -16.22
N PHE A 99 10.21 14.50 -15.69
CA PHE A 99 9.85 14.97 -14.35
C PHE A 99 8.35 15.23 -14.24
N MET A 100 7.74 15.88 -15.23
CA MET A 100 6.30 16.13 -15.26
C MET A 100 5.51 14.82 -15.23
N ILE A 101 5.94 13.81 -15.99
CA ILE A 101 5.33 12.47 -15.99
C ILE A 101 5.51 11.78 -14.64
N ALA A 102 6.72 11.80 -14.07
CA ALA A 102 7.00 11.22 -12.76
C ALA A 102 6.13 11.85 -11.66
N TYR A 103 6.03 13.18 -11.68
CA TYR A 103 5.19 13.94 -10.75
C TYR A 103 3.71 13.61 -10.93
N GLY A 104 3.22 13.57 -12.18
CA GLY A 104 1.84 13.20 -12.50
C GLY A 104 1.46 11.81 -12.00
N PHE A 105 2.33 10.81 -12.21
CA PHE A 105 2.13 9.47 -11.66
C PHE A 105 2.18 9.46 -10.13
N ASN A 106 3.08 10.22 -9.50
CA ASN A 106 3.16 10.31 -8.05
C ASN A 106 1.85 10.86 -7.45
N MET A 107 1.33 11.93 -8.03
CA MET A 107 0.04 12.52 -7.67
C MET A 107 -1.10 11.52 -7.87
N TYR A 108 -1.16 10.84 -9.03
CA TYR A 108 -2.16 9.81 -9.28
C TYR A 108 -2.12 8.69 -8.23
N LEU A 109 -0.93 8.18 -7.93
CA LEU A 109 -0.75 7.10 -6.94
C LEU A 109 -1.05 7.53 -5.51
N GLN A 110 -0.87 8.82 -5.18
CA GLN A 110 -1.16 9.35 -3.86
C GLN A 110 -2.65 9.63 -3.65
N TYR A 111 -3.33 10.19 -4.66
CA TYR A 111 -4.69 10.71 -4.50
C TYR A 111 -5.78 9.82 -5.09
N TYR A 112 -5.56 9.19 -6.24
CA TYR A 112 -6.62 8.44 -6.94
C TYR A 112 -6.48 6.92 -6.75
N TYR A 113 -5.25 6.42 -6.77
CA TYR A 113 -5.00 5.00 -6.66
C TYR A 113 -5.49 4.32 -5.36
N PRO A 114 -5.55 4.98 -4.18
CA PRO A 114 -6.14 4.39 -2.99
C PRO A 114 -7.55 3.81 -3.20
N PHE A 115 -8.37 4.44 -4.05
CA PHE A 115 -9.71 3.95 -4.38
C PHE A 115 -9.67 2.64 -5.18
N VAL A 116 -8.74 2.54 -6.15
CA VAL A 116 -8.55 1.34 -6.95
C VAL A 116 -8.05 0.19 -6.08
N LEU A 117 -7.09 0.50 -5.20
CA LEU A 117 -6.53 -0.47 -4.26
C LEU A 117 -7.61 -0.98 -3.30
N GLU A 118 -8.44 -0.10 -2.72
CA GLU A 118 -9.49 -0.52 -1.78
C GLU A 118 -10.52 -1.45 -2.43
N LYS A 119 -10.96 -1.16 -3.66
CA LYS A 119 -11.85 -2.05 -4.42
C LYS A 119 -11.23 -3.44 -4.63
N ARG A 120 -9.94 -3.50 -4.94
CA ARG A 120 -9.21 -4.75 -5.12
C ARG A 120 -9.02 -5.50 -3.80
N LEU A 121 -8.70 -4.79 -2.72
CA LEU A 121 -8.57 -5.38 -1.39
C LEU A 121 -9.89 -5.97 -0.90
N ARG A 122 -11.01 -5.26 -1.13
CA ARG A 122 -12.36 -5.74 -0.85
C ARG A 122 -12.67 -7.03 -1.61
N SER A 123 -12.32 -7.11 -2.89
CA SER A 123 -12.56 -8.33 -3.68
C SER A 123 -11.68 -9.51 -3.25
N ILE A 124 -10.51 -9.25 -2.65
CA ILE A 124 -9.68 -10.29 -2.02
C ILE A 124 -10.31 -10.74 -0.70
N ARG A 125 -10.63 -9.81 0.22
CA ARG A 125 -11.14 -10.09 1.57
C ARG A 125 -12.48 -10.81 1.55
N PHE A 126 -13.46 -10.29 0.79
CA PHE A 126 -14.82 -10.82 0.74
C PHE A 126 -15.06 -11.80 -0.41
N LYS A 127 -14.01 -12.38 -0.99
CA LYS A 127 -14.19 -13.46 -1.97
C LYS A 127 -14.97 -14.60 -1.29
N LYS A 128 -15.90 -15.24 -2.00
CA LYS A 128 -16.64 -16.40 -1.48
C LYS A 128 -15.68 -17.47 -0.93
N VAL A 129 -15.90 -17.92 0.30
CA VAL A 129 -15.20 -19.06 0.92
C VAL A 129 -16.05 -20.31 0.73
N ILE A 130 -15.39 -21.44 0.49
CA ILE A 130 -16.03 -22.75 0.33
C ILE A 130 -15.46 -23.64 1.44
N SER A 131 -16.33 -24.32 2.17
CA SER A 131 -15.99 -25.25 3.24
C SER A 131 -15.37 -26.54 2.68
N SER A 132 -14.77 -27.36 3.54
CA SER A 132 -14.27 -28.69 3.17
C SER A 132 -15.36 -29.60 2.58
N THR A 133 -16.62 -29.37 2.94
CA THR A 133 -17.80 -30.09 2.44
C THR A 133 -18.35 -29.52 1.12
N GLY A 134 -17.75 -28.45 0.60
CA GLY A 134 -18.14 -27.83 -0.67
C GLY A 134 -19.27 -26.79 -0.57
N ASN A 135 -19.75 -26.49 0.63
CA ASN A 135 -20.79 -25.47 0.82
C ASN A 135 -20.20 -24.06 0.81
N SER A 136 -21.03 -23.08 0.46
CA SER A 136 -20.69 -21.68 0.63
C SER A 136 -20.72 -21.33 2.11
N MET A 137 -19.66 -20.71 2.61
CA MET A 137 -19.66 -20.17 3.97
C MET A 137 -20.29 -18.78 3.99
N LYS A 138 -20.98 -18.47 5.08
CA LYS A 138 -21.51 -17.14 5.42
C LYS A 138 -20.47 -16.42 6.29
N ILE A 139 -20.21 -15.16 6.00
CA ILE A 139 -19.43 -14.29 6.89
C ILE A 139 -20.38 -13.76 7.97
N LEU A 140 -19.94 -13.81 9.23
CA LEU A 140 -20.69 -13.27 10.35
C LEU A 140 -20.54 -11.75 10.42
N ASN A 141 -21.45 -11.09 11.14
CA ASN A 141 -21.25 -9.70 11.53
C ASN A 141 -20.49 -9.61 12.87
N GLU A 142 -19.98 -8.43 13.20
CA GLU A 142 -19.17 -8.17 14.40
C GLU A 142 -19.80 -8.71 15.70
N LEU A 143 -21.12 -8.53 15.89
CA LEU A 143 -21.80 -9.02 17.10
C LEU A 143 -21.97 -10.55 17.12
N GLU A 144 -22.17 -11.15 15.95
CA GLU A 144 -22.29 -12.60 15.80
C GLU A 144 -20.91 -13.29 15.91
N GLU A 145 -19.83 -12.59 15.55
CA GLU A 145 -18.50 -13.17 15.48
C GLU A 145 -17.78 -13.21 16.82
N ASP A 146 -18.05 -12.25 17.71
CA ASP A 146 -17.55 -12.20 19.09
C ASP A 146 -17.78 -13.52 19.85
N GLU A 147 -18.89 -14.23 19.57
CA GLU A 147 -19.19 -15.54 20.18
C GLU A 147 -18.15 -16.62 19.83
N PHE A 148 -17.39 -16.42 18.74
CA PHE A 148 -16.39 -17.34 18.22
C PHE A 148 -14.95 -16.86 18.43
N LEU A 149 -14.76 -15.64 18.93
CA LEU A 149 -13.44 -15.06 19.20
C LEU A 149 -13.00 -15.35 20.63
N THR A 150 -11.68 -15.40 20.85
CA THR A 150 -11.13 -15.45 22.21
C THR A 150 -11.06 -14.04 22.79
N ASP A 151 -11.01 -13.93 24.12
CA ASP A 151 -10.83 -12.64 24.81
C ASP A 151 -9.60 -11.85 24.29
N GLU A 152 -8.53 -12.57 23.90
CA GLU A 152 -7.32 -11.98 23.30
C GLU A 152 -7.59 -11.41 21.90
N MET A 153 -8.44 -12.05 21.10
CA MET A 153 -8.81 -11.60 19.76
C MET A 153 -9.69 -10.36 19.80
N ILE A 154 -10.68 -10.36 20.69
CA ILE A 154 -11.54 -9.21 20.95
C ILE A 154 -10.69 -8.04 21.46
N ALA A 155 -9.74 -8.29 22.37
CA ALA A 155 -8.83 -7.25 22.85
C ALA A 155 -7.95 -6.65 21.71
N MET A 156 -7.54 -7.46 20.72
CA MET A 156 -6.81 -6.97 19.55
C MET A 156 -7.69 -6.10 18.63
N GLU A 157 -8.97 -6.41 18.48
CA GLU A 157 -9.93 -5.60 17.71
C GLU A 157 -10.25 -4.29 18.42
N ASP A 158 -10.52 -4.35 19.73
CA ASP A 158 -10.70 -3.19 20.61
C ASP A 158 -9.49 -2.25 20.55
N ALA A 159 -8.28 -2.82 20.53
CA ALA A 159 -7.02 -2.08 20.37
C ALA A 159 -6.77 -1.59 18.93
N SER A 160 -7.63 -1.94 17.96
CA SER A 160 -7.46 -1.66 16.53
C SER A 160 -6.14 -2.17 15.95
N GLU A 161 -5.64 -3.29 16.46
CA GLU A 161 -4.42 -3.95 15.98
C GLU A 161 -4.69 -4.97 14.87
N ALA A 162 -5.83 -5.63 14.96
CA ALA A 162 -6.29 -6.61 14.00
C ALA A 162 -7.80 -6.52 13.83
N ASP A 163 -8.27 -7.16 12.77
CA ASP A 163 -9.66 -7.26 12.38
C ASP A 163 -9.85 -8.72 11.93
N PHE A 164 -10.76 -9.44 12.57
CA PHE A 164 -11.01 -10.85 12.30
C PHE A 164 -12.30 -10.99 11.48
N ASP A 165 -12.27 -11.83 10.45
CA ASP A 165 -13.50 -12.25 9.77
C ASP A 165 -13.79 -13.70 10.17
N VAL A 166 -14.95 -13.97 10.76
CA VAL A 166 -15.42 -15.35 11.00
C VAL A 166 -16.34 -15.81 9.87
N TRP A 167 -15.96 -16.93 9.23
CA TRP A 167 -16.75 -17.61 8.21
C TRP A 167 -17.30 -18.92 8.76
N VAL A 168 -18.60 -19.14 8.62
CA VAL A 168 -19.29 -20.35 9.11
C VAL A 168 -20.04 -21.05 7.98
N ASP A 169 -19.93 -22.37 7.93
CA ASP A 169 -20.81 -23.23 7.14
C ASP A 169 -21.99 -23.71 8.01
N GLU A 170 -23.17 -23.14 7.79
CA GLU A 170 -24.38 -23.44 8.55
C GLU A 170 -24.82 -24.93 8.47
N LYS A 171 -24.31 -25.70 7.50
CA LYS A 171 -24.66 -27.12 7.34
C LYS A 171 -23.70 -28.07 8.04
N SER A 172 -22.41 -27.76 8.03
CA SER A 172 -21.37 -28.64 8.56
C SER A 172 -20.80 -28.16 9.91
N ASP A 173 -21.20 -26.97 10.35
CA ASP A 173 -20.64 -26.25 11.49
C ASP A 173 -19.12 -25.98 11.39
N GLU A 174 -18.56 -26.08 10.16
CA GLU A 174 -17.16 -25.71 9.89
C GLU A 174 -16.98 -24.20 10.03
N LYS A 175 -15.89 -23.81 10.71
CA LYS A 175 -15.57 -22.42 11.03
C LYS A 175 -14.17 -22.09 10.52
N ILE A 176 -14.02 -20.94 9.88
CA ILE A 176 -12.72 -20.43 9.42
C ILE A 176 -12.60 -18.98 9.86
N ILE A 177 -11.56 -18.70 10.65
CA ILE A 177 -11.26 -17.34 11.12
C ILE A 177 -10.08 -16.78 10.31
N HIS A 178 -10.26 -15.60 9.73
CA HIS A 178 -9.22 -14.89 9.01
C HIS A 178 -8.77 -13.65 9.77
N LYS A 179 -7.49 -13.60 10.16
CA LYS A 179 -6.88 -12.40 10.73
C LYS A 179 -6.42 -11.42 9.65
N TYR A 180 -6.80 -10.16 9.78
CA TYR A 180 -6.31 -9.04 8.99
C TYR A 180 -5.61 -8.03 9.90
N ASP A 181 -4.29 -7.95 9.81
CA ASP A 181 -3.54 -6.95 10.58
C ASP A 181 -3.96 -5.54 10.13
N ILE A 182 -4.44 -4.72 11.07
CA ILE A 182 -4.62 -3.30 10.86
C ILE A 182 -3.21 -2.69 10.93
N SER A 183 -2.50 -2.73 9.80
CA SER A 183 -1.15 -2.17 9.77
C SER A 183 -1.17 -0.69 10.19
N ASP A 184 -0.07 -0.19 10.77
CA ASP A 184 0.22 1.23 11.07
C ASP A 184 -0.03 2.22 9.90
N LYS A 185 -0.33 1.68 8.71
CA LYS A 185 -0.68 2.39 7.50
C LYS A 185 -2.18 2.63 7.49
N ALA A 186 -2.52 3.77 8.07
CA ALA A 186 -3.74 4.52 7.82
C ALA A 186 -5.05 3.73 7.98
N LEU A 187 -5.89 4.10 8.94
CA LEU A 187 -7.26 3.65 9.05
C LEU A 187 -8.11 4.13 7.87
N VAL A 188 -9.29 3.53 7.72
CA VAL A 188 -10.32 4.03 6.80
C VAL A 188 -10.89 5.32 7.38
N CYS A 189 -10.81 6.41 6.61
CA CYS A 189 -11.36 7.70 7.00
C CYS A 189 -12.89 7.68 6.88
N PRO A 190 -13.67 8.03 7.92
CA PRO A 190 -15.13 8.00 7.84
C PRO A 190 -15.70 9.06 6.88
N ALA A 191 -14.96 10.15 6.64
CA ALA A 191 -15.41 11.22 5.75
C ALA A 191 -15.27 10.88 4.25
N CYS A 192 -14.27 10.07 3.88
CA CYS A 192 -14.01 9.76 2.46
C CYS A 192 -13.88 8.26 2.14
N ASN A 193 -14.03 7.39 3.13
CA ASN A 193 -13.86 5.93 3.05
C ASN A 193 -12.55 5.46 2.41
N PHE A 194 -11.49 6.27 2.52
CA PHE A 194 -10.15 5.89 2.04
C PHE A 194 -9.27 5.51 3.22
N ARG A 195 -8.43 4.49 3.01
CA ARG A 195 -7.41 4.02 3.96
C ARG A 195 -6.23 5.00 4.05
N THR A 196 -6.53 6.21 4.52
CA THR A 196 -5.65 7.39 4.53
C THR A 196 -5.67 8.14 5.86
N LEU A 197 -6.47 7.69 6.84
CA LEU A 197 -6.58 8.25 8.18
C LEU A 197 -5.42 7.79 9.05
N LYS A 198 -4.41 8.64 9.26
CA LYS A 198 -3.22 8.26 10.03
C LYS A 198 -3.23 8.87 11.41
N GLU A 199 -2.73 8.13 12.39
CA GLU A 199 -2.39 8.70 13.69
C GLU A 199 -1.35 9.82 13.51
N ARG A 200 -1.53 10.92 14.23
CA ARG A 200 -0.68 12.11 14.18
C ARG A 200 -0.08 12.43 15.53
N LYS A 201 -0.83 12.18 16.59
CA LYS A 201 -0.49 12.57 17.94
C LYS A 201 -1.25 11.68 18.91
N GLU A 202 -0.60 11.29 19.97
CA GLU A 202 -1.24 10.72 21.15
C GLU A 202 -1.08 11.70 22.31
N LYS A 203 -2.10 11.81 23.14
CA LYS A 203 -2.08 12.59 24.37
C LYS A 203 -2.64 11.74 25.50
N VAL A 204 -1.82 11.41 26.49
CA VAL A 204 -2.31 10.77 27.71
C VAL A 204 -3.14 11.79 28.50
N LEU A 205 -4.40 11.44 28.77
CA LEU A 205 -5.33 12.24 29.56
C LEU A 205 -5.27 11.84 31.05
N LYS A 206 -5.12 10.54 31.33
CA LYS A 206 -4.95 9.96 32.66
C LYS A 206 -3.90 8.85 32.59
N ASP A 207 -2.85 8.95 33.39
CA ASP A 207 -1.87 7.88 33.49
C ASP A 207 -2.49 6.61 34.09
N ALA A 208 -2.11 5.45 33.54
CA ALA A 208 -2.47 4.17 34.14
C ALA A 208 -1.72 3.98 35.46
N SER A 209 -2.36 3.34 36.44
CA SER A 209 -1.75 3.01 37.72
C SER A 209 -1.64 1.49 37.90
N GLU A 210 -1.21 1.06 39.08
CA GLU A 210 -1.04 -0.36 39.42
C GLU A 210 -2.33 -1.15 39.18
N PHE A 211 -3.49 -0.58 39.54
CA PHE A 211 -4.79 -1.24 39.49
C PHE A 211 -5.85 -0.47 38.69
N GLU A 212 -5.60 0.78 38.34
CA GLU A 212 -6.55 1.56 37.53
C GLU A 212 -6.08 1.69 36.09
N GLU A 213 -7.03 1.56 35.17
CA GLU A 213 -6.83 1.86 33.76
C GLU A 213 -6.57 3.36 33.57
N GLY A 214 -5.65 3.66 32.65
CA GLY A 214 -5.41 5.02 32.17
C GLY A 214 -6.32 5.37 31.00
N LEU A 215 -6.21 6.61 30.54
CA LEU A 215 -6.95 7.12 29.39
C LEU A 215 -6.00 7.91 28.49
N ALA A 216 -5.97 7.58 27.21
CA ALA A 216 -5.25 8.34 26.19
C ALA A 216 -6.21 8.81 25.09
N GLU A 217 -5.90 9.94 24.47
CA GLU A 217 -6.59 10.45 23.30
C GLU A 217 -5.64 10.39 22.10
N LYS A 218 -6.02 9.64 21.08
CA LYS A 218 -5.30 9.54 19.82
C LYS A 218 -5.95 10.43 18.78
N TYR A 219 -5.14 11.29 18.16
CA TYR A 219 -5.54 12.20 17.10
C TYR A 219 -5.18 11.58 15.76
N TYR A 220 -6.16 11.50 14.88
CA TYR A 220 -6.02 11.01 13.54
C TYR A 220 -6.26 12.12 12.53
N GLN A 221 -5.51 12.10 11.43
CA GLN A 221 -5.73 12.97 10.28
C GLN A 221 -5.64 12.19 8.98
N CYS A 222 -6.68 12.32 8.17
CA CYS A 222 -6.75 11.82 6.83
C CYS A 222 -5.78 12.59 5.94
N THR A 223 -4.81 11.90 5.33
CA THR A 223 -3.88 12.52 4.37
C THR A 223 -4.55 12.93 3.05
N TYR A 224 -5.79 12.51 2.83
CA TYR A 224 -6.52 12.78 1.60
C TYR A 224 -7.48 13.96 1.74
N CYS A 225 -8.53 13.83 2.55
CA CYS A 225 -9.53 14.90 2.73
C CYS A 225 -9.22 15.85 3.89
N ASN A 226 -8.08 15.68 4.58
CA ASN A 226 -7.72 16.44 5.78
C ASN A 226 -8.74 16.34 6.92
N HIS A 227 -9.68 15.39 6.88
CA HIS A 227 -10.53 15.06 8.01
C HIS A 227 -9.68 14.76 9.25
N LYS A 228 -10.09 15.32 10.38
CA LYS A 228 -9.45 15.12 11.67
C LYS A 228 -10.48 14.53 12.61
N GLU A 229 -10.07 13.53 13.34
CA GLU A 229 -10.86 12.93 14.42
C GLU A 229 -9.94 12.62 15.59
N SER A 230 -10.49 12.51 16.79
CA SER A 230 -9.82 11.91 17.92
C SER A 230 -10.62 10.72 18.42
N ARG A 231 -9.92 9.73 18.95
CA ARG A 231 -10.51 8.57 19.61
C ARG A 231 -9.90 8.44 20.99
N GLU A 232 -10.74 8.22 21.99
CA GLU A 232 -10.28 7.85 23.32
C GLU A 232 -9.94 6.37 23.34
N LEU A 233 -8.76 6.06 23.89
CA LEU A 233 -8.24 4.72 24.07
C LEU A 233 -8.03 4.49 25.56
N LYS A 234 -8.55 3.39 26.09
CA LYS A 234 -8.25 2.97 27.47
C LYS A 234 -6.86 2.35 27.52
N LEU A 235 -6.06 2.80 28.48
CA LEU A 235 -4.75 2.21 28.75
C LEU A 235 -4.90 1.13 29.82
N ILE A 236 -4.35 -0.05 29.56
CA ILE A 236 -4.31 -1.15 30.53
C ILE A 236 -3.54 -0.76 31.81
N SER A 237 -3.99 -1.28 32.97
CA SER A 237 -3.28 -1.10 34.25
C SER A 237 -1.92 -1.82 34.26
N TRP A 238 -1.02 -1.42 35.17
CA TRP A 238 0.32 -2.04 35.25
C TRP A 238 0.29 -3.50 35.73
N SER A 239 -0.70 -3.88 36.54
CA SER A 239 -0.92 -5.29 36.91
C SER A 239 -1.24 -6.14 35.67
N LYS A 240 -2.25 -5.74 34.90
CA LYS A 240 -2.73 -6.46 33.71
C LYS A 240 -1.67 -6.53 32.62
N LYS A 241 -0.90 -5.44 32.45
CA LYS A 241 0.25 -5.42 31.52
C LYS A 241 1.32 -6.47 31.88
N ARG A 242 1.67 -6.62 33.16
CA ARG A 242 2.66 -7.62 33.60
C ARG A 242 2.16 -9.05 33.53
N GLU A 243 0.85 -9.28 33.63
CA GLU A 243 0.26 -10.60 33.39
C GLU A 243 0.40 -11.00 31.92
N LEU A 244 0.08 -10.08 31.00
CA LEU A 244 0.24 -10.29 29.56
C LEU A 244 1.69 -10.48 29.13
N GLU A 245 2.65 -9.80 29.77
CA GLU A 245 4.10 -9.93 29.47
C GLU A 245 4.74 -11.22 30.03
N LYS A 246 4.04 -11.97 30.89
CA LYS A 246 4.52 -13.23 31.48
C LYS A 246 4.03 -14.49 30.74
N ILE A 247 3.17 -14.31 29.75
CA ILE A 247 2.69 -15.34 28.83
C ILE A 247 3.65 -15.40 27.64
#